data_AF-A0A1E4GS89-F1
#
_entry.id   AF-A0A1E4GS89-F1
#
_cell.length_a   1.000
_cell.length_b   1.000
_cell.length_c   1.000
_cell.angle_alpha   90.00
_cell.angle_beta   90.00
_cell.angle_gamma   90.00
#
_symmetry.space_group_name_H-M   'P 1'
#
loop_
_entity.id
_entity.type
_entity.pdbx_description
1 polymer ?
#
loop_
_entity_poly.entity_id
_entity_poly.type
_entity_poly.pdbx_seq_one_letter_code
_entity_poly.pdbx_strand_id
1 'polypeptide(L)'
;MRVALSSLIVAAGLATAAQAQDPAEQPAAPPAVEPAPAATPEPAPAPEPPPLPTSGYGFEAIQVVEQICRPAVRGQSLEDLAKSHGFKLNRREQTWAKPFGGEGRNYQVILYPSGSNKSVCMADFRFPIGKEEEIAKAFNVWAFVQQPPLDPTANYTQPQDPDGLKRVRRSWEYLTTNQSIGLNFSTVRNPDDSQVNKNYDLATMQYQERSF
;
A
#
# COMPACT_ATOMS: atom_id res chain seq x y z
N MET A 1 -30.01 16.40 -27.23
CA MET A 1 -29.43 17.12 -28.37
C MET A 1 -28.19 16.35 -28.82
N ARG A 2 -28.25 15.80 -30.04
CA ARG A 2 -27.15 15.06 -30.68
C ARG A 2 -26.39 16.06 -31.55
N VAL A 3 -25.08 16.19 -31.35
CA VAL A 3 -24.20 16.89 -32.28
C VAL A 3 -23.06 15.94 -32.63
N ALA A 4 -23.11 15.44 -33.86
CA ALA A 4 -22.04 14.71 -34.52
C ALA A 4 -21.12 15.73 -35.21
N LEU A 5 -19.81 15.51 -35.16
CA LEU A 5 -18.86 16.14 -36.07
C LEU A 5 -17.70 15.17 -36.32
N SER A 6 -17.84 14.48 -37.44
CA SER A 6 -16.82 13.70 -38.12
C SER A 6 -15.71 14.60 -38.64
N SER A 7 -14.46 14.17 -38.57
CA SER A 7 -13.41 14.62 -39.50
C SER A 7 -12.40 13.50 -39.69
N LEU A 8 -12.30 13.11 -40.96
CA LEU A 8 -11.50 12.02 -41.51
C LEU A 8 -10.35 12.69 -42.26
N ILE A 9 -9.09 12.36 -41.95
CA ILE A 9 -7.95 12.68 -42.82
C ILE A 9 -7.09 11.43 -42.97
N VAL A 10 -7.14 10.87 -44.18
CA VAL A 10 -6.24 9.84 -44.71
C VAL A 10 -5.20 10.57 -45.55
N ALA A 11 -3.91 10.32 -45.30
CA ALA A 11 -2.83 10.73 -46.20
C ALA A 11 -1.93 9.51 -46.49
N ALA A 12 -2.02 9.01 -47.72
CA ALA A 12 -1.12 8.03 -48.30
C ALA A 12 0.07 8.76 -48.94
N GLY A 13 1.29 8.35 -48.61
CA GLY A 13 2.53 8.83 -49.24
C GLY A 13 3.26 7.67 -49.90
N LEU A 14 3.45 7.79 -51.22
CA LEU A 14 4.03 6.79 -52.13
C LEU A 14 5.55 6.64 -51.95
N ALA A 15 6.02 5.42 -52.17
CA ALA A 15 7.44 5.05 -52.26
C ALA A 15 8.10 5.61 -53.54
N THR A 16 9.41 5.88 -53.48
CA THR A 16 10.28 6.08 -54.65
C THR A 16 11.58 5.31 -54.43
N ALA A 17 12.04 4.60 -55.46
CA ALA A 17 13.21 3.73 -55.44
C ALA A 17 14.49 4.42 -55.97
N ALA A 18 15.60 4.09 -55.29
CA ALA A 18 17.02 3.95 -55.67
C ALA A 18 17.61 4.62 -56.94
N GLN A 19 18.81 5.20 -56.78
CA GLN A 19 20.00 4.87 -57.59
C GLN A 19 21.29 4.97 -56.77
N ALA A 20 22.24 4.10 -57.13
CA ALA A 20 23.48 3.76 -56.44
C ALA A 20 24.69 4.60 -56.92
N GLN A 21 25.71 4.73 -56.06
CA GLN A 21 27.08 5.07 -56.44
C GLN A 21 28.06 4.18 -55.66
N ASP A 22 28.92 3.47 -56.39
CA ASP A 22 30.04 2.67 -55.89
C ASP A 22 31.15 3.53 -55.27
N PRO A 23 31.72 3.12 -54.12
CA PRO A 23 33.07 3.48 -53.73
C PRO A 23 34.02 2.28 -53.76
N ALA A 24 35.21 2.56 -54.29
CA ALA A 24 36.37 1.69 -54.50
C ALA A 24 36.77 0.76 -53.32
N GLU A 25 37.26 -0.42 -53.67
CA GLU A 25 37.88 -1.40 -52.78
C GLU A 25 39.13 -0.86 -52.06
N GLN A 26 39.12 -0.98 -50.73
CA GLN A 26 40.27 -0.73 -49.86
C GLN A 26 40.82 -2.09 -49.36
N PRO A 27 42.16 -2.30 -49.31
CA PRO A 27 42.73 -3.59 -48.93
C PRO A 27 42.40 -4.01 -47.50
N ALA A 28 42.07 -5.30 -47.32
CA ALA A 28 41.70 -5.91 -46.06
C ALA A 28 42.84 -5.92 -45.03
N ALA A 29 42.55 -5.45 -43.81
CA ALA A 29 43.40 -5.60 -42.64
C ALA A 29 43.23 -7.02 -42.03
N PRO A 30 44.28 -7.62 -41.43
CA PRO A 30 44.20 -8.94 -40.84
C PRO A 30 43.25 -8.97 -39.62
N PRO A 31 42.58 -10.10 -39.36
CA PRO A 31 41.57 -10.19 -38.30
C PRO A 31 42.22 -10.03 -36.93
N ALA A 32 41.71 -9.08 -36.14
CA ALA A 32 42.01 -8.95 -34.73
C ALA A 32 41.36 -10.13 -33.98
N VAL A 33 42.14 -10.79 -33.13
CA VAL A 33 41.65 -11.84 -32.23
C VAL A 33 40.74 -11.18 -31.20
N GLU A 34 39.46 -11.54 -31.22
CA GLU A 34 38.45 -11.07 -30.27
C GLU A 34 38.75 -11.67 -28.88
N PRO A 35 38.92 -10.86 -27.83
CA PRO A 35 39.12 -11.40 -26.49
C PRO A 35 37.86 -12.11 -26.01
N ALA A 36 38.03 -13.28 -25.38
CA ALA A 36 36.93 -14.06 -24.82
C ALA A 36 36.07 -13.20 -23.87
N PRO A 37 34.73 -13.35 -23.89
CA PRO A 37 33.84 -12.59 -23.01
C PRO A 37 34.22 -12.82 -21.56
N ALA A 38 34.50 -11.75 -20.83
CA ALA A 38 34.64 -11.80 -19.39
C ALA A 38 33.36 -12.38 -18.79
N ALA A 39 33.50 -13.38 -17.91
CA ALA A 39 32.36 -13.97 -17.21
C ALA A 39 31.62 -12.85 -16.45
N THR A 40 30.35 -12.65 -16.78
CA THR A 40 29.47 -11.75 -16.04
C THR A 40 29.42 -12.22 -14.59
N PRO A 41 29.75 -11.37 -13.60
CA PRO A 41 29.63 -11.74 -12.20
C PRO A 41 28.18 -12.12 -11.89
N GLU A 42 27.99 -13.24 -11.20
CA GLU A 42 26.68 -13.68 -10.73
C GLU A 42 26.06 -12.58 -9.86
N PRO A 43 24.77 -12.22 -10.05
CA PRO A 43 24.12 -11.20 -9.23
C PRO A 43 24.19 -11.61 -7.76
N ALA A 44 24.64 -10.71 -6.90
CA ALA A 44 24.61 -10.95 -5.46
C ALA A 44 23.17 -11.29 -5.02
N PRO A 45 22.99 -12.24 -4.10
CA PRO A 45 21.67 -12.60 -3.60
C PRO A 45 20.99 -11.35 -3.03
N ALA A 46 19.71 -11.18 -3.37
CA ALA A 46 18.91 -10.09 -2.82
C ALA A 46 18.91 -10.17 -1.28
N PRO A 47 19.06 -9.04 -0.58
CA PRO A 47 19.05 -9.03 0.88
C PRO A 47 17.74 -9.63 1.41
N GLU A 48 17.85 -10.47 2.45
CA GLU A 48 16.68 -11.08 3.07
C GLU A 48 15.73 -10.01 3.63
N PRO A 49 14.40 -10.20 3.51
CA PRO A 49 13.42 -9.30 4.09
C PRO A 49 13.65 -9.13 5.61
N PRO A 50 13.47 -7.92 6.17
CA PRO A 50 13.50 -7.75 7.60
C PRO A 50 12.40 -8.61 8.27
N PRO A 51 12.65 -9.19 9.45
CA PRO A 51 11.64 -10.01 10.13
C PRO A 51 10.47 -9.15 10.62
N LEU A 52 9.27 -9.76 10.66
CA LEU A 52 8.10 -9.13 11.26
C LEU A 52 8.31 -8.92 12.77
N PRO A 53 7.79 -7.81 13.34
CA PRO A 53 7.79 -7.64 14.78
C PRO A 53 6.95 -8.74 15.43
N THR A 54 7.39 -9.23 16.58
CA THR A 54 6.70 -10.27 17.36
C THR A 54 6.04 -9.73 18.63
N SER A 55 6.21 -8.44 18.91
CA SER A 55 5.63 -7.72 20.04
C SER A 55 5.52 -6.22 19.73
N GLY A 56 4.90 -5.46 20.64
CA GLY A 56 4.70 -4.02 20.50
C GLY A 56 3.48 -3.64 19.66
N TYR A 57 3.32 -2.34 19.43
CA TYR A 57 2.17 -1.77 18.73
C TYR A 57 2.16 -2.18 17.26
N GLY A 58 3.33 -2.28 16.64
CA GLY A 58 3.46 -2.76 15.27
C GLY A 58 2.97 -4.20 15.08
N PHE A 59 3.33 -5.10 15.98
CA PHE A 59 2.84 -6.49 15.97
C PHE A 59 1.32 -6.56 16.17
N GLU A 60 0.79 -5.85 17.18
CA GLU A 60 -0.65 -5.87 17.44
C GLU A 60 -1.46 -5.27 16.28
N ALA A 61 -0.95 -4.23 15.61
CA ALA A 61 -1.58 -3.66 14.43
C ALA A 61 -1.62 -4.65 13.25
N ILE A 62 -0.55 -5.43 13.05
CA ILE A 62 -0.53 -6.53 12.08
C ILE A 62 -1.55 -7.61 12.46
N GLN A 63 -1.66 -7.99 13.74
CA GLN A 63 -2.66 -8.99 14.16
C GLN A 63 -4.09 -8.54 13.86
N VAL A 64 -4.38 -7.24 13.93
CA VAL A 64 -5.68 -6.70 13.50
C VAL A 64 -5.92 -6.93 12.01
N VAL A 65 -4.91 -6.72 11.17
CA VAL A 65 -5.02 -7.00 9.73
C VAL A 65 -5.21 -8.50 9.48
N GLU A 66 -4.33 -9.32 10.05
CA GLU A 66 -4.21 -10.76 9.77
C GLU A 66 -5.40 -11.58 10.29
N GLN A 67 -5.83 -11.30 11.52
CA GLN A 67 -6.81 -12.10 12.26
C GLN A 67 -8.23 -11.56 12.16
N ILE A 68 -8.39 -10.26 11.89
CA ILE A 68 -9.72 -9.62 11.83
C ILE A 68 -10.02 -9.16 10.43
N CYS A 69 -9.26 -8.20 9.91
CA CYS A 69 -9.66 -7.52 8.69
C CYS A 69 -9.64 -8.43 7.47
N ARG A 70 -8.60 -9.25 7.32
CA ARG A 70 -8.50 -10.15 6.17
C ARG A 70 -9.58 -11.24 6.16
N PRO A 71 -9.87 -11.95 7.27
CA PRO A 71 -11.03 -12.83 7.33
C PRO A 71 -12.36 -12.10 7.08
N ALA A 72 -12.52 -10.88 7.61
CA ALA A 72 -13.75 -10.11 7.46
C ALA A 72 -14.03 -9.71 6.01
N VAL A 73 -13.02 -9.20 5.27
CA VAL A 73 -13.20 -8.85 3.84
C VAL A 73 -13.40 -10.09 2.96
N ARG A 74 -13.01 -11.27 3.44
CA ARG A 74 -13.27 -12.58 2.81
C ARG A 74 -14.62 -13.19 3.22
N GLY A 75 -15.47 -12.43 3.91
CA GLY A 75 -16.87 -12.79 4.18
C GLY A 75 -17.13 -13.36 5.57
N GLN A 76 -16.13 -13.47 6.45
CA GLN A 76 -16.41 -13.82 7.84
C GLN A 76 -17.08 -12.66 8.59
N SER A 77 -17.87 -12.99 9.60
CA SER A 77 -18.57 -12.02 10.45
C SER A 77 -17.56 -11.19 11.25
N LEU A 78 -17.51 -9.88 10.99
CA LEU A 78 -16.67 -8.96 11.78
C LEU A 78 -17.03 -8.98 13.26
N GLU A 79 -18.31 -9.15 13.60
CA GLU A 79 -18.76 -9.24 14.99
C GLU A 79 -18.18 -10.46 15.70
N ASP A 80 -18.19 -11.63 15.05
CA ASP A 80 -17.68 -12.85 15.65
C ASP A 80 -16.15 -12.81 15.80
N LEU A 81 -15.46 -12.27 14.78
CA LEU A 81 -14.02 -12.01 14.82
C LEU A 81 -13.66 -11.01 15.92
N ALA A 82 -14.39 -9.91 16.04
CA ALA A 82 -14.14 -8.90 17.06
C ALA A 82 -14.30 -9.51 18.47
N LYS A 83 -15.39 -10.25 18.73
CA LYS A 83 -15.63 -10.91 20.01
C LYS A 83 -14.56 -11.94 20.36
N SER A 84 -14.19 -12.81 19.42
CA SER A 84 -13.21 -13.88 19.66
C SER A 84 -11.82 -13.32 20.00
N HIS A 85 -11.50 -12.13 19.51
CA HIS A 85 -10.24 -11.43 19.77
C HIS A 85 -10.34 -10.34 20.86
N GLY A 86 -11.36 -10.42 21.72
CA GLY A 86 -11.46 -9.62 22.94
C GLY A 86 -11.95 -8.19 22.77
N PHE A 87 -12.49 -7.84 21.60
CA PHE A 87 -13.13 -6.55 21.40
C PHE A 87 -14.51 -6.51 22.06
N LYS A 88 -14.87 -5.33 22.55
CA LYS A 88 -16.16 -5.05 23.17
C LYS A 88 -16.96 -4.09 22.29
N LEU A 89 -18.24 -4.39 22.10
CA LEU A 89 -19.15 -3.55 21.35
C LEU A 89 -19.44 -2.24 22.11
N ASN A 90 -19.09 -1.12 21.49
CA ASN A 90 -19.62 0.18 21.85
C ASN A 90 -21.00 0.34 21.19
N ARG A 91 -22.08 0.13 21.95
CA ARG A 91 -23.46 0.22 21.44
C ARG A 91 -23.86 1.61 20.95
N ARG A 92 -23.17 2.68 21.37
CA ARG A 92 -23.48 4.05 20.93
C ARG A 92 -22.99 4.29 19.51
N GLU A 93 -21.75 3.91 19.25
CA GLU A 93 -21.07 4.15 17.96
C GLU A 93 -21.18 2.95 17.01
N GLN A 94 -21.71 1.82 17.50
CA GLN A 94 -21.75 0.54 16.78
C GLN A 94 -20.35 0.09 16.31
N THR A 95 -19.32 0.41 17.09
CA THR A 95 -17.92 0.05 16.86
C THR A 95 -17.46 -1.00 17.85
N TRP A 96 -16.41 -1.75 17.51
CA TRP A 96 -15.79 -2.73 18.40
C TRP A 96 -14.46 -2.20 18.88
N ALA A 97 -14.27 -2.07 20.20
CA ALA A 97 -13.03 -1.52 20.75
C ALA A 97 -12.35 -2.50 21.70
N LYS A 98 -11.03 -2.55 21.67
CA LYS A 98 -10.20 -3.18 22.71
C LYS A 98 -9.01 -2.29 23.06
N PRO A 99 -8.41 -2.45 24.25
CA PRO A 99 -7.13 -1.84 24.57
C PRO A 99 -6.08 -2.17 23.51
N PHE A 100 -5.25 -1.18 23.16
CA PHE A 100 -4.13 -1.34 22.23
C PHE A 100 -2.83 -1.24 23.00
N GLY A 101 -2.00 -2.28 22.93
CA GLY A 101 -0.91 -2.46 23.87
C GLY A 101 -1.39 -2.92 25.26
N GLY A 102 -0.44 -3.42 26.06
CA GLY A 102 -0.68 -3.77 27.47
C GLY A 102 -0.71 -2.58 28.44
N GLU A 103 -0.54 -1.37 27.93
CA GLU A 103 -0.28 -0.16 28.71
C GLU A 103 -1.37 0.87 28.44
N GLY A 104 -1.83 1.61 29.47
CA GLY A 104 -2.62 2.84 29.28
C GLY A 104 -4.07 2.66 28.82
N ARG A 105 -5.02 3.07 29.67
CA ARG A 105 -6.48 3.06 29.38
C ARG A 105 -6.93 3.90 28.17
N ASN A 106 -6.05 4.74 27.63
CA ASN A 106 -6.36 5.68 26.55
C ASN A 106 -6.11 5.10 25.16
N TYR A 107 -5.37 3.98 25.06
CA TYR A 107 -4.95 3.40 23.79
C TYR A 107 -5.90 2.27 23.42
N GLN A 108 -6.38 2.31 22.17
CA GLN A 108 -7.43 1.42 21.71
C GLN A 108 -7.28 1.12 20.22
N VAL A 109 -7.64 -0.11 19.86
CA VAL A 109 -8.00 -0.45 18.48
C VAL A 109 -9.51 -0.39 18.40
N ILE A 110 -10.04 0.33 17.42
CA ILE A 110 -11.47 0.52 17.21
C ILE A 110 -11.80 0.04 15.81
N LEU A 111 -12.56 -1.05 15.68
CA LEU A 111 -13.04 -1.57 14.42
C LEU A 111 -14.39 -0.96 14.09
N TYR A 112 -14.55 -0.55 12.85
CA TYR A 112 -15.81 -0.05 12.32
C TYR A 112 -16.61 -1.18 11.67
N PRO A 113 -17.95 -1.16 11.78
CA PRO A 113 -18.79 -2.16 11.13
C PRO A 113 -18.56 -2.11 9.62
N SER A 114 -18.50 -3.28 8.98
CA SER A 114 -18.43 -3.36 7.53
C SER A 114 -19.66 -2.68 6.93
N GLY A 115 -19.47 -1.58 6.20
CA GLY A 115 -20.53 -0.83 5.55
C GLY A 115 -21.20 -1.61 4.41
N SER A 116 -21.74 -0.89 3.43
CA SER A 116 -22.21 -1.51 2.17
C SER A 116 -21.08 -2.17 1.39
N ASN A 117 -19.87 -1.63 1.51
CA ASN A 117 -18.68 -2.22 0.92
C ASN A 117 -18.06 -3.26 1.87
N LYS A 118 -18.37 -4.54 1.63
CA LYS A 118 -17.83 -5.67 2.40
C LYS A 118 -16.37 -6.00 2.08
N SER A 119 -15.82 -5.47 0.99
CA SER A 119 -14.43 -5.64 0.60
C SER A 119 -13.44 -4.78 1.41
N VAL A 120 -13.93 -3.97 2.36
CA VAL A 120 -13.11 -3.04 3.16
C VAL A 120 -13.35 -3.28 4.65
N CYS A 121 -12.25 -3.44 5.39
CA CYS A 121 -12.20 -3.40 6.84
C CYS A 121 -11.50 -2.11 7.27
N MET A 122 -12.10 -1.38 8.22
CA MET A 122 -11.51 -0.15 8.75
C MET A 122 -11.28 -0.26 10.24
N ALA A 123 -10.14 0.24 10.69
CA ALA A 123 -9.82 0.38 12.10
C ALA A 123 -9.19 1.74 12.39
N ASP A 124 -9.52 2.31 13.55
CA ASP A 124 -8.76 3.40 14.14
C ASP A 124 -7.84 2.88 15.24
N PHE A 125 -6.64 3.44 15.29
CA PHE A 125 -5.63 3.16 16.30
C PHE A 125 -5.39 4.42 17.14
N ARG A 126 -5.60 4.31 18.45
CA ARG A 126 -5.17 5.29 19.45
C ARG A 126 -3.96 4.72 20.17
N PHE A 127 -2.81 5.36 20.09
CA PHE A 127 -1.53 4.83 20.60
C PHE A 127 -0.71 5.89 21.32
N PRO A 128 0.31 5.52 22.12
CA PRO A 128 1.15 6.50 22.80
C PRO A 128 1.77 7.48 21.80
N ILE A 129 1.94 8.72 22.24
CA ILE A 129 2.52 9.76 21.40
C ILE A 129 3.93 9.35 20.95
N GLY A 130 4.24 9.50 19.66
CA GLY A 130 5.55 9.16 19.09
C GLY A 130 5.72 7.70 18.66
N LYS A 131 4.64 6.89 18.69
CA LYS A 131 4.68 5.46 18.28
C LYS A 131 4.24 5.22 16.84
N GLU A 132 3.96 6.26 16.07
CA GLU A 132 3.53 6.15 14.69
C GLU A 132 4.58 5.48 13.79
N GLU A 133 5.86 5.74 14.02
CA GLU A 133 6.94 5.20 13.20
C GLU A 133 7.10 3.69 13.40
N GLU A 134 6.90 3.21 14.63
CA GLU A 134 6.91 1.78 14.97
C GLU A 134 5.81 1.03 14.18
N ILE A 135 4.59 1.57 14.19
CA ILE A 135 3.44 0.98 13.50
C ILE A 135 3.62 1.05 11.98
N ALA A 136 4.04 2.20 11.45
CA ALA A 136 4.25 2.38 10.02
C ALA A 136 5.35 1.46 9.46
N LYS A 137 6.47 1.29 10.19
CA LYS A 137 7.53 0.34 9.83
C LYS A 137 7.01 -1.09 9.82
N ALA A 138 6.24 -1.48 10.83
CA ALA A 138 5.66 -2.81 10.91
C ALA A 138 4.77 -3.11 9.69
N PHE A 139 3.88 -2.18 9.32
CA PHE A 139 3.06 -2.33 8.11
C PHE A 139 3.87 -2.36 6.83
N ASN A 140 4.96 -1.59 6.73
CA ASN A 140 5.84 -1.65 5.57
C ASN A 140 6.51 -3.02 5.42
N VAL A 141 7.01 -3.60 6.52
CA VAL A 141 7.60 -4.94 6.50
C VAL A 141 6.53 -5.98 6.17
N TRP A 142 5.36 -5.90 6.80
CA TRP A 142 4.23 -6.79 6.52
C TRP A 142 3.80 -6.76 5.05
N ALA A 143 3.65 -5.57 4.48
CA ALA A 143 3.32 -5.40 3.07
C ALA A 143 4.33 -6.08 2.14
N PHE A 144 5.62 -6.02 2.49
CA PHE A 144 6.69 -6.62 1.70
C PHE A 144 6.76 -8.14 1.80
N VAL A 145 6.50 -8.73 2.97
CA VAL A 145 6.61 -10.18 3.18
C VAL A 145 5.31 -10.95 2.98
N GLN A 146 4.18 -10.25 2.87
CA GLN A 146 2.89 -10.84 2.53
C GLN A 146 2.94 -11.49 1.13
N GLN A 147 2.10 -12.49 0.90
CA GLN A 147 1.91 -13.09 -0.43
C GLN A 147 0.48 -12.85 -0.92
N PRO A 148 0.29 -12.18 -2.07
CA PRO A 148 1.32 -11.46 -2.85
C PRO A 148 1.87 -10.24 -2.08
N PRO A 149 3.10 -9.78 -2.38
CA PRO A 149 3.65 -8.57 -1.79
C PRO A 149 2.85 -7.35 -2.26
N LEU A 150 2.72 -6.36 -1.40
CA LEU A 150 2.05 -5.09 -1.71
C LEU A 150 3.08 -4.00 -1.98
N ASP A 151 3.03 -3.39 -3.16
CA ASP A 151 3.95 -2.34 -3.55
C ASP A 151 3.53 -1.00 -2.91
N PRO A 152 4.47 -0.18 -2.42
CA PRO A 152 4.14 1.14 -1.88
C PRO A 152 3.58 2.06 -2.98
N THR A 153 2.37 2.58 -2.80
CA THR A 153 1.68 3.45 -3.77
C THR A 153 1.54 4.90 -3.30
N ALA A 154 1.58 5.15 -1.99
CA ALA A 154 1.58 6.50 -1.45
C ALA A 154 2.49 6.63 -0.23
N ASN A 155 3.19 7.75 -0.15
CA ASN A 155 3.88 8.22 1.04
C ASN A 155 3.97 9.75 0.99
N TYR A 156 2.90 10.43 1.38
CA TYR A 156 2.83 11.89 1.34
C TYR A 156 2.09 12.47 2.53
N THR A 157 2.35 13.75 2.79
CA THR A 157 1.64 14.51 3.80
C THR A 157 0.61 15.39 3.12
N GLN A 158 -0.63 15.31 3.56
CA GLN A 158 -1.67 16.28 3.25
C GLN A 158 -1.73 17.28 4.40
N PRO A 159 -1.30 18.55 4.19
CA PRO A 159 -1.26 19.55 5.26
C PRO A 159 -2.62 19.84 5.87
N GLN A 160 -3.68 19.77 5.06
CA GLN A 160 -5.05 19.97 5.49
C GLN A 160 -5.99 19.18 4.58
N ASP A 161 -6.78 18.29 5.18
CA ASP A 161 -7.92 17.60 4.56
C ASP A 161 -9.21 18.43 4.69
N PRO A 162 -10.30 18.04 4.00
CA PRO A 162 -11.60 18.71 4.11
C PRO A 162 -12.18 18.76 5.53
N ASP A 163 -11.75 17.86 6.43
CA ASP A 163 -12.11 17.85 7.85
C ASP A 163 -11.26 18.82 8.70
N GLY A 164 -10.34 19.56 8.08
CA GLY A 164 -9.44 20.50 8.73
C GLY A 164 -8.24 19.86 9.43
N LEU A 165 -8.02 18.55 9.26
CA LEU A 165 -6.92 17.83 9.90
C LEU A 165 -5.76 17.60 8.95
N LYS A 166 -4.55 17.49 9.50
CA LYS A 166 -3.34 17.08 8.78
C LYS A 166 -3.24 15.56 8.78
N ARG A 167 -2.91 14.96 7.62
CA ARG A 167 -2.69 13.52 7.52
C ARG A 167 -1.38 13.16 6.84
N VAL A 168 -0.66 12.20 7.40
CA VAL A 168 0.45 11.54 6.71
C VAL A 168 -0.05 10.19 6.22
N ARG A 169 -0.20 10.07 4.90
CA ARG A 169 -0.80 8.91 4.23
C ARG A 169 0.27 7.98 3.71
N ARG A 170 0.13 6.69 4.05
CA ARG A 170 0.94 5.60 3.52
C ARG A 170 0.01 4.54 2.95
N SER A 171 0.31 4.03 1.77
CA SER A 171 -0.47 2.95 1.16
C SER A 171 0.42 1.95 0.45
N TRP A 172 -0.01 0.70 0.47
CA TRP A 172 0.59 -0.42 -0.24
C TRP A 172 -0.50 -1.17 -0.98
N GLU A 173 -0.24 -1.54 -2.22
CA GLU A 173 -1.22 -2.22 -3.07
C GLU A 173 -0.58 -3.31 -3.92
N TYR A 174 -1.27 -4.44 -4.03
CA TYR A 174 -1.09 -5.40 -5.09
C TYR A 174 -2.26 -5.26 -6.05
N LEU A 175 -1.97 -4.96 -7.32
CA LEU A 175 -2.98 -4.74 -8.34
C LEU A 175 -2.69 -5.58 -9.58
N THR A 176 -3.70 -6.31 -10.03
CA THR A 176 -3.74 -6.99 -11.33
C THR A 176 -4.98 -6.53 -12.09
N THR A 177 -5.17 -7.05 -13.31
CA THR A 177 -6.39 -6.79 -14.08
C THR A 177 -7.67 -7.24 -13.36
N ASN A 178 -7.60 -8.26 -12.50
CA ASN A 178 -8.80 -8.91 -11.93
C ASN A 178 -8.86 -8.85 -10.39
N GLN A 179 -7.82 -8.32 -9.72
CA GLN A 179 -7.72 -8.33 -8.27
C GLN A 179 -6.94 -7.11 -7.76
N SER A 180 -7.40 -6.54 -6.63
CA SER A 180 -6.67 -5.54 -5.84
C SER A 180 -6.61 -5.98 -4.36
N ILE A 181 -5.45 -5.87 -3.74
CA ILE A 181 -5.27 -5.97 -2.29
C ILE A 181 -4.62 -4.68 -1.83
N GLY A 182 -5.25 -3.95 -0.91
CA GLY A 182 -4.77 -2.65 -0.47
C GLY A 182 -4.67 -2.54 1.04
N LEU A 183 -3.59 -1.94 1.52
CA LEU A 183 -3.44 -1.48 2.89
C LEU A 183 -3.19 0.03 2.88
N ASN A 184 -3.98 0.79 3.64
CA ASN A 184 -3.79 2.22 3.86
C ASN A 184 -3.60 2.47 5.34
N PHE A 185 -2.62 3.31 5.69
CA PHE A 185 -2.38 3.76 7.06
C PHE A 185 -2.14 5.27 7.06
N SER A 186 -2.97 6.01 7.80
CA SER A 186 -2.93 7.47 7.84
C SER A 186 -2.89 7.97 9.27
N THR A 187 -1.80 8.62 9.67
CA THR A 187 -1.74 9.31 10.97
C THR A 187 -2.46 10.66 10.88
N VAL A 188 -3.03 11.12 11.99
CA VAL A 188 -3.89 12.31 12.04
C VAL A 188 -3.36 13.28 13.09
N ARG A 189 -3.16 14.54 12.70
CA ARG A 189 -2.73 15.64 13.57
C ARG A 189 -3.53 16.90 13.27
N ASN A 190 -3.45 17.89 14.14
CA ASN A 190 -3.91 19.24 13.82
C ASN A 190 -2.99 19.87 12.74
N PRO A 191 -3.44 20.92 12.02
CA PRO A 191 -2.61 21.59 11.02
C PRO A 191 -1.29 22.16 11.53
N ASP A 192 -1.19 22.46 12.83
CA ASP A 192 -0.01 22.96 13.53
C ASP A 192 0.92 21.85 14.06
N ASP A 193 0.73 20.61 13.61
CA ASP A 193 1.45 19.40 14.05
C ASP A 193 1.21 18.95 15.50
N SER A 194 0.35 19.65 16.25
CA SER A 194 -0.08 19.20 17.57
C SER A 194 -1.01 17.98 17.50
N GLN A 195 -1.10 17.24 18.60
CA GLN A 195 -1.97 16.07 18.67
C GLN A 195 -3.45 16.47 18.66
N VAL A 196 -4.27 15.69 17.94
CA VAL A 196 -5.73 15.80 17.99
C VAL A 196 -6.25 15.54 19.41
N ASN A 197 -5.56 14.67 20.17
CA ASN A 197 -5.84 14.42 21.57
C ASN A 197 -4.56 14.50 22.41
N LYS A 198 -4.62 15.20 23.55
CA LYS A 198 -3.47 15.35 24.45
C LYS A 198 -2.91 14.04 25.02
N ASN A 199 -3.66 12.93 24.95
CA ASN A 199 -3.28 11.67 25.60
C ASN A 199 -2.75 10.61 24.63
N TYR A 200 -2.93 10.77 23.33
CA TYR A 200 -2.59 9.74 22.34
C TYR A 200 -2.44 10.34 20.94
N ASP A 201 -1.64 9.67 20.12
CA ASP A 201 -1.66 9.85 18.67
C ASP A 201 -2.76 8.98 18.05
N LEU A 202 -3.29 9.44 16.91
CA LEU A 202 -4.38 8.79 16.18
C LEU A 202 -3.91 8.39 14.79
N ALA A 203 -4.30 7.20 14.35
CA ALA A 203 -4.22 6.80 12.95
C ALA A 203 -5.46 6.02 12.53
N THR A 204 -5.77 6.10 11.23
CA THR A 204 -6.79 5.29 10.58
C THR A 204 -6.11 4.29 9.65
N MET A 205 -6.59 3.05 9.68
CA MET A 205 -6.17 1.97 8.81
C MET A 205 -7.35 1.43 8.01
N GLN A 206 -7.10 1.13 6.74
CA GLN A 206 -8.05 0.45 5.88
C GLN A 206 -7.36 -0.70 5.17
N TYR A 207 -7.92 -1.89 5.33
CA TYR A 207 -7.53 -3.08 4.58
C TYR A 207 -8.63 -3.45 3.61
N GLN A 208 -8.27 -3.81 2.38
CA GLN A 208 -9.23 -4.18 1.36
C GLN A 208 -8.74 -5.31 0.46
N GLU A 209 -9.67 -6.14 0.01
CA GLU A 209 -9.47 -7.15 -1.03
C GLU A 209 -10.64 -7.08 -2.02
N ARG A 210 -10.35 -6.78 -3.29
CA ARG A 210 -11.36 -6.63 -4.35
C ARG A 210 -11.05 -7.56 -5.51
N SER A 211 -12.11 -8.07 -6.12
CA SER A 211 -12.07 -8.72 -7.43
C SER A 211 -12.91 -7.91 -8.40
N PHE A 212 -12.49 -7.84 -9.66
CA PHE A 212 -13.15 -7.08 -10.72
C PHE A 212 -13.78 -8.00 -11.78
#